data_AF-A0A432Q2Y9-F1
#
_entry.id   AF-A0A432Q2Y9-F1
#
_cell.length_a   1.000
_cell.length_b   1.000
_cell.length_c   1.000
_cell.angle_alpha   90.00
_cell.angle_beta   90.00
_cell.angle_gamma   90.00
#
_symmetry.space_group_name_H-M   'P 1'
#
loop_
_entity.id
_entity.type
_entity.pdbx_description
1 polymer ?
#
loop_
_entity_poly.entity_id
_entity_poly.type
_entity_poly.pdbx_seq_one_letter_code
_entity_poly.pdbx_strand_id
1 'polypeptide(L)' 'MLEKERRIGLFGGTFDPVHEGHLAVARYAATALDLDQVVFIPAADPPHKRKTTASFSHRAAMLDIALSGQG' A
#
# COMPACT_ATOMS: atom_id res chain seq x y z
N MET A 1 -14.61 -24.99 -16.02
CA MET A 1 -14.70 -23.66 -15.39
C MET A 1 -13.39 -22.97 -15.69
N LEU A 2 -13.38 -21.83 -16.38
CA LEU A 2 -12.16 -21.06 -16.61
C LEU A 2 -11.84 -20.30 -15.32
N GLU A 3 -10.63 -20.44 -14.79
CA GLU A 3 -10.14 -19.65 -13.68
C GLU A 3 -10.13 -18.17 -14.10
N LYS A 4 -10.74 -17.28 -13.31
CA LYS A 4 -10.72 -15.82 -13.56
C LYS A 4 -9.28 -15.33 -13.36
N GLU A 5 -8.73 -14.59 -14.32
CA GLU A 5 -7.43 -13.92 -14.14
C GLU A 5 -7.49 -12.96 -12.95
N ARG A 6 -6.58 -13.11 -11.99
CA ARG A 6 -6.52 -12.25 -10.80
C ARG A 6 -6.10 -10.83 -11.18
N ARG A 7 -6.89 -9.83 -10.81
CA ARG A 7 -6.61 -8.41 -11.00
C ARG A 7 -5.95 -7.86 -9.74
N ILE A 8 -4.68 -7.47 -9.86
CA ILE A 8 -3.87 -6.99 -8.75
C ILE A 8 -3.52 -5.52 -8.98
N GLY A 9 -3.85 -4.66 -8.01
CA GLY A 9 -3.39 -3.28 -7.98
C GLY A 9 -2.06 -3.17 -7.24
N LEU A 10 -1.11 -2.41 -7.78
CA LEU A 10 0.15 -2.09 -7.10
C LEU A 10 0.10 -0.64 -6.60
N PHE A 11 0.17 -0.44 -5.29
CA PHE A 11 0.08 0.87 -4.67
C PHE A 11 1.40 1.28 -4.04
N GLY A 12 2.20 2.03 -4.80
CA GLY A 12 3.49 2.56 -4.37
C GLY A 12 3.36 3.85 -3.55
N GLY A 13 4.17 3.99 -2.52
CA GLY A 13 4.19 5.20 -1.68
C GLY A 13 5.34 5.23 -0.70
N THR A 14 5.66 6.41 -0.15
CA THR A 14 6.66 6.50 0.94
C THR A 14 6.09 5.96 2.26
N PHE A 15 4.80 6.17 2.54
CA PHE A 15 4.15 5.75 3.79
C PHE A 15 4.94 6.16 5.04
N ASP A 16 5.15 7.46 5.21
CA ASP A 16 6.00 8.04 6.26
C ASP A 16 5.20 9.02 7.16
N PRO A 17 4.28 8.52 8.02
CA PRO A 17 3.82 7.14 8.16
C PRO A 17 2.62 6.79 7.25
N VAL A 18 2.22 5.52 7.24
CA VAL A 18 0.89 5.11 6.72
C VAL A 18 -0.23 5.77 7.54
N HIS A 19 -1.37 6.06 6.91
CA HIS A 19 -2.53 6.72 7.54
C HIS A 19 -3.82 6.42 6.76
N GLU A 20 -4.99 6.77 7.31
CA GLU A 20 -6.31 6.46 6.71
C GLU A 20 -6.48 6.94 5.28
N GLY A 21 -5.94 8.10 4.92
CA GLY A 21 -5.96 8.56 3.51
C GLY A 21 -5.36 7.56 2.52
N HIS A 22 -4.23 6.91 2.87
CA HIS A 22 -3.64 5.87 2.02
C HIS A 22 -4.57 4.65 1.91
N LEU A 23 -5.14 4.22 3.04
CA LEU A 23 -6.00 3.04 3.10
C LEU A 23 -7.31 3.28 2.35
N ALA A 24 -7.91 4.46 2.48
CA ALA A 24 -9.12 4.85 1.77
C ALA A 24 -8.92 4.83 0.24
N VAL A 25 -7.77 5.32 -0.25
CA VAL A 25 -7.43 5.25 -1.68
C VAL A 25 -7.31 3.81 -2.15
N ALA A 26 -6.61 2.94 -1.40
CA ALA A 26 -6.47 1.54 -1.75
C ALA A 26 -7.82 0.80 -1.77
N ARG A 27 -8.68 1.02 -0.76
CA ARG A 27 -10.03 0.45 -0.69
C ARG A 27 -10.90 0.93 -1.84
N TYR A 28 -10.87 2.23 -2.13
CA TYR A 28 -11.62 2.79 -3.25
C TYR A 28 -11.16 2.21 -4.58
N ALA A 29 -9.85 2.12 -4.82
CA ALA A 29 -9.31 1.52 -6.04
C ALA A 29 -9.67 0.05 -6.19
N ALA A 30 -9.65 -0.73 -5.10
CA ALA A 30 -10.07 -2.12 -5.10
C ALA A 30 -11.52 -2.28 -5.60
N THR A 31 -12.45 -1.50 -5.05
CA THR A 31 -13.86 -1.54 -5.44
C THR A 31 -14.10 -0.96 -6.83
N ALA A 32 -13.53 0.19 -7.14
CA ALA A 32 -13.79 0.90 -8.39
C ALA A 32 -13.24 0.16 -9.63
N LEU A 33 -12.20 -0.66 -9.46
CA LEU A 33 -11.53 -1.38 -10.54
C LEU A 33 -11.78 -2.90 -10.50
N ASP A 34 -12.64 -3.39 -9.61
CA ASP A 34 -12.90 -4.83 -9.39
C ASP A 34 -11.60 -5.62 -9.20
N LEU A 35 -10.72 -5.14 -8.30
CA LEU A 35 -9.44 -5.79 -8.00
C LEU A 35 -9.65 -6.89 -6.97
N ASP A 36 -9.03 -8.05 -7.21
CA ASP A 36 -9.01 -9.13 -6.24
C ASP A 36 -8.03 -8.86 -5.09
N GLN A 37 -7.06 -7.95 -5.29
CA GLN A 37 -6.05 -7.59 -4.29
C GLN A 37 -5.41 -6.23 -4.60
N VAL A 38 -5.01 -5.51 -3.55
CA VAL A 38 -4.08 -4.36 -3.64
C VAL A 38 -2.81 -4.70 -2.86
N VAL A 39 -1.67 -4.61 -3.54
CA VAL A 39 -0.34 -4.82 -2.96
C VAL A 39 0.29 -3.47 -2.71
N PHE A 40 0.62 -3.17 -1.45
CA PHE A 40 1.34 -1.95 -1.09
C PHE A 40 2.85 -2.14 -1.29
N ILE A 41 3.50 -1.15 -1.91
CA ILE A 41 4.94 -1.20 -2.21
C ILE A 41 5.62 0.03 -1.55
N PRO A 42 6.20 -0.11 -0.35
CA PRO A 42 6.89 1.01 0.31
C PRO A 42 8.16 1.38 -0.45
N ALA A 43 8.33 2.67 -0.76
CA ALA A 43 9.54 3.16 -1.41
C ALA A 43 10.76 3.00 -0.48
N ALA A 44 11.85 2.39 -0.98
CA ALA A 44 13.08 2.17 -0.22
C ALA A 44 13.81 3.48 0.10
N ASP A 45 14.14 4.25 -0.95
CA ASP A 45 14.79 5.55 -0.85
C ASP A 45 14.19 6.50 -1.89
N PRO A 46 13.31 7.45 -1.51
CA PRO A 46 12.68 8.36 -2.47
C PRO A 46 13.71 9.43 -2.93
N PRO A 47 14.23 9.37 -4.17
CA PRO A 47 15.31 10.24 -4.64
C PRO A 47 14.95 11.73 -4.67
N HIS A 48 13.67 12.07 -4.54
CA HIS A 48 13.12 13.43 -4.63
C HIS A 48 12.62 13.99 -3.29
N LYS A 49 12.77 13.28 -2.16
CA LYS A 49 12.38 13.80 -0.84
C LYS A 49 13.61 14.09 0.03
N ARG A 50 13.63 15.26 0.68
CA ARG A 50 14.51 15.51 1.84
C ARG A 50 14.13 14.47 2.91
N LYS A 51 15.08 13.60 3.28
CA LYS A 51 15.08 12.60 4.36
C LYS A 51 13.69 12.18 4.90
N THR A 52 13.34 10.90 4.73
CA THR A 52 12.19 10.33 5.43
C THR A 52 12.34 10.47 6.95
N THR A 53 11.21 10.67 7.63
CA THR A 53 11.13 10.82 9.09
C THR A 53 11.43 9.49 9.77
N ALA A 54 10.87 8.39 9.26
CA ALA A 54 11.15 7.04 9.73
C ALA A 54 12.08 6.29 8.75
N SER A 55 12.85 5.33 9.31
CA SER A 55 13.63 4.38 8.51
C SER A 55 12.71 3.54 7.63
N PHE A 56 13.26 2.96 6.55
CA PHE A 56 12.51 2.01 5.73
C PHE A 56 11.91 0.87 6.56
N SER A 57 12.68 0.31 7.49
CA SER A 57 12.22 -0.78 8.37
C SER A 57 11.02 -0.37 9.23
N HIS A 58 11.04 0.83 9.81
CA HIS A 58 9.91 1.33 10.60
C HIS A 58 8.69 1.61 9.72
N ARG A 59 8.87 2.19 8.52
CA ARG A 59 7.75 2.44 7.59
C ARG A 59 7.11 1.13 7.13
N ALA A 60 7.91 0.12 6.80
CA ALA A 60 7.43 -1.21 6.45
C ALA A 60 6.65 -1.86 7.61
N ALA A 61 7.18 -1.79 8.84
CA ALA A 61 6.50 -2.32 10.01
C ALA A 61 5.18 -1.60 10.32
N MET A 62 5.16 -0.26 10.24
CA MET A 62 3.91 0.52 10.43
C MET A 62 2.87 0.16 9.37
N LEU A 63 3.31 -0.02 8.12
CA LEU A 63 2.44 -0.46 7.03
C LEU A 63 1.86 -1.85 7.28
N ASP A 64 2.69 -2.80 7.71
CA ASP A 64 2.26 -4.17 8.04
C ASP A 64 1.20 -4.19 9.17
N ILE A 65 1.43 -3.41 10.23
CA ILE A 65 0.47 -3.24 11.33
C ILE A 65 -0.85 -2.64 10.81
N ALA A 66 -0.79 -1.61 9.97
CA ALA A 66 -1.97 -0.96 9.42
C ALA A 66 -2.78 -1.84 8.46
N LEU A 67 -2.12 -2.80 7.79
CA LEU A 67 -2.78 -3.75 6.88
C LEU A 67 -3.30 -4.99 7.61
N SER A 68 -2.68 -5.40 8.72
CA SER A 68 -3.10 -6.57 9.52
C SER A 68 -4.53 -6.46 10.08
N GLY A 69 -5.05 -5.23 10.23
CA GLY A 69 -6.44 -4.98 10.66
C GLY A 69 -7.46 -4.92 9.52
N GLN A 70 -7.04 -5.13 8.26
CA GLN A 70 -7.89 -5.04 7.08
C GLN A 70 -8.03 -6.43 6.45
N GLY A 71 -8.89 -7.25 7.08
CA GLY A 71 -9.37 -8.52 6.53
C GLY A 71 -10.69 -8.36 5.81
#